data_AF-A0A6V7F814-F1
#
_entry.id   AF-A0A6V7F814-F1
#
_cell.length_a   1.000
_cell.length_b   1.000
_cell.length_c   1.000
_cell.angle_alpha   90.00
_cell.angle_beta   90.00
_cell.angle_gamma   90.00
#
_symmetry.space_group_name_H-M   'P 1'
#
loop_
_entity.id
_entity.type
_entity.pdbx_description
1 polymer ?
#
loop_
_entity_poly.entity_id
_entity_poly.type
_entity_poly.pdbx_seq_one_letter_code
_entity_poly.pdbx_strand_id
1 'polypeptide(L)'
;MSSLFSPYQLKDLTLRNRIAIPPMCQYTAVDGLTNDWHQVHYASMARGGAGLVIVEATGVSPEGRITPGCLGLWNDAQAEGLARIAASISAAGAVPGIQIGHAGRKASANLPWEGDDHIADGDARGWDTISPSVAACPNCRAR
;
A
#
# COMPACT_ATOMS: atom_id res chain seq x y z
N MET A 1 32.15 -3.12 -11.73
CA MET A 1 30.92 -2.42 -11.32
C MET A 1 29.89 -3.45 -10.87
N SER A 2 29.13 -3.18 -9.80
CA SER A 2 28.13 -4.12 -9.27
C SER A 2 26.90 -4.22 -10.18
N SER A 3 26.39 -5.43 -10.42
CA SER A 3 25.14 -5.68 -11.14
C SER A 3 23.95 -4.94 -10.51
N LEU A 4 23.98 -4.74 -9.19
CA LEU A 4 22.91 -4.08 -8.44
C LEU A 4 22.64 -2.64 -8.91
N PHE A 5 23.68 -1.90 -9.29
CA PHE A 5 23.59 -0.51 -9.74
C PHE A 5 23.51 -0.36 -11.26
N SER A 6 23.36 -1.46 -12.00
CA SER A 6 23.10 -1.41 -13.44
C SER A 6 21.64 -1.04 -13.71
N PRO A 7 21.36 -0.27 -14.78
CA PRO A 7 19.98 0.04 -15.15
C PRO A 7 19.22 -1.23 -15.56
N TYR A 8 17.89 -1.17 -15.45
CA TYR A 8 17.00 -2.25 -15.87
C TYR A 8 15.82 -1.68 -16.66
N GLN A 9 15.61 -2.21 -17.86
CA GLN A 9 14.51 -1.79 -18.74
C GLN A 9 13.40 -2.84 -18.73
N LEU A 10 12.16 -2.40 -18.54
CA LEU A 10 10.98 -3.22 -18.77
C LEU A 10 9.92 -2.40 -19.50
N LYS A 11 9.50 -2.87 -20.69
CA LYS A 11 8.67 -2.06 -21.62
C LYS A 11 9.36 -0.72 -21.87
N ASP A 12 8.68 0.41 -21.69
CA ASP A 12 9.22 1.75 -21.90
C ASP A 12 9.82 2.38 -20.62
N LEU A 13 9.79 1.66 -19.49
CA LEU A 13 10.32 2.14 -18.21
C LEU A 13 11.76 1.70 -17.96
N THR A 14 12.64 2.67 -17.71
CA THR A 14 14.02 2.45 -17.28
C THR A 14 14.15 2.69 -15.78
N LEU A 15 14.57 1.68 -15.01
CA LEU A 15 15.00 1.84 -13.63
C LEU A 15 16.48 2.22 -13.61
N ARG A 16 16.86 3.23 -12.82
CA ARG A 16 18.27 3.66 -12.65
C ARG A 16 19.18 2.61 -12.01
N ASN A 17 18.61 1.64 -11.30
CA ASN A 17 19.30 0.50 -10.70
C ASN A 17 18.29 -0.63 -10.41
N ARG A 18 18.78 -1.76 -9.88
CA ARG A 18 17.97 -2.95 -9.59
C ARG A 18 17.43 -3.01 -8.15
N ILE A 19 17.40 -1.88 -7.45
CA ILE A 19 16.85 -1.79 -6.10
C ILE A 19 15.38 -1.39 -6.23
N ALA A 20 14.49 -2.27 -5.76
CA ALA A 20 13.06 -1.98 -5.66
C ALA A 20 12.66 -1.91 -4.19
N ILE A 21 11.94 -0.86 -3.81
CA ILE A 21 11.26 -0.79 -2.52
C ILE A 21 9.90 -1.46 -2.67
N PRO A 22 9.66 -2.60 -1.97
CA PRO A 22 8.40 -3.32 -2.07
C PRO A 22 7.25 -2.55 -1.40
N PRO A 23 6.00 -2.91 -1.69
CA PRO A 23 4.84 -2.36 -0.98
C PRO A 23 4.89 -2.77 0.50
N MET A 24 4.86 -1.79 1.39
CA MET A 24 4.87 -2.00 2.85
C MET A 24 3.79 -1.14 3.48
N CYS A 25 2.72 -1.77 3.98
CA CYS A 25 1.62 -1.06 4.62
C CYS A 25 2.10 -0.20 5.78
N GLN A 26 1.71 1.07 5.75
CA GLN A 26 2.00 2.06 6.78
C GLN A 26 0.90 2.11 7.82
N TYR A 27 -0.33 1.77 7.41
CA TYR A 27 -1.52 1.75 8.25
C TYR A 27 -1.85 3.08 8.94
N THR A 28 -1.56 4.19 8.27
CA THR A 28 -1.79 5.56 8.78
C THR A 28 -2.84 6.34 7.99
N ALA A 29 -3.48 5.73 7.00
CA ALA A 29 -4.53 6.37 6.22
C ALA A 29 -5.79 6.60 7.07
N VAL A 30 -6.58 7.59 6.69
CA VAL A 30 -7.91 7.83 7.26
C VAL A 30 -8.91 7.74 6.11
N ASP A 31 -9.88 6.84 6.21
CA ASP A 31 -10.85 6.56 5.14
C ASP A 31 -10.21 6.29 3.76
N GLY A 32 -9.05 5.62 3.78
CA GLY A 32 -8.27 5.31 2.57
C GLY A 32 -7.53 6.50 1.97
N LEU A 33 -7.64 7.70 2.54
CA LEU A 33 -6.95 8.89 2.05
C LEU A 33 -5.49 8.92 2.49
N THR A 34 -4.62 9.31 1.57
CA THR A 34 -3.23 9.67 1.88
C THR A 34 -3.19 10.92 2.76
N ASN A 35 -2.13 11.06 3.54
CA ASN A 35 -1.84 12.23 4.37
C ASN A 35 -0.32 12.52 4.37
N ASP A 36 0.12 13.46 5.19
CA ASP A 36 1.51 13.91 5.24
C ASP A 36 2.51 12.79 5.57
N TRP A 37 2.10 11.77 6.34
CA TRP A 37 2.94 10.60 6.58
C TRP A 37 3.38 9.95 5.27
N HIS A 38 2.42 9.69 4.39
CA HIS A 38 2.66 9.03 3.11
C HIS A 38 3.54 9.90 2.19
N GLN A 39 3.28 11.21 2.15
CA GLN A 39 4.08 12.14 1.33
C GLN A 39 5.55 12.14 1.76
N VAL A 40 5.81 12.29 3.06
CA VAL A 40 7.18 12.31 3.59
C VAL A 40 7.85 10.93 3.43
N HIS A 41 7.12 9.85 3.73
CA HIS A 41 7.62 8.49 3.65
C HIS A 41 8.10 8.13 2.24
N TYR A 42 7.20 8.20 1.23
CA TYR A 42 7.53 7.77 -0.12
C TYR A 42 8.53 8.70 -0.82
N ALA A 43 8.47 10.02 -0.57
CA ALA A 43 9.49 10.94 -1.07
C ALA A 43 10.88 10.62 -0.51
N SER A 44 10.97 10.25 0.78
CA SER A 44 12.24 9.86 1.41
C SER A 44 12.79 8.55 0.81
N MET A 45 11.94 7.54 0.62
CA MET A 45 12.34 6.28 -0.02
C MET A 45 12.86 6.50 -1.45
N ALA A 46 12.21 7.38 -2.22
CA ALA A 46 12.63 7.73 -3.57
C ALA A 46 13.98 8.49 -3.60
N ARG A 47 14.18 9.43 -2.65
CA ARG A 47 15.47 10.14 -2.48
C ARG A 47 16.61 9.24 -2.03
N GLY A 48 16.31 8.12 -1.37
CA GLY A 48 17.29 7.11 -0.95
C GLY A 48 18.01 6.39 -2.10
N GLY A 49 17.58 6.59 -3.36
CA GLY A 49 18.32 6.11 -4.53
C GLY A 49 17.77 4.83 -5.18
N ALA A 50 16.67 4.25 -4.67
CA ALA A 50 16.05 3.08 -5.29
C ALA A 50 15.58 3.35 -6.73
N GLY A 51 15.62 2.35 -7.61
CA GLY A 51 15.15 2.49 -8.99
C GLY A 51 13.63 2.48 -9.13
N LEU A 52 12.96 1.72 -8.27
CA LEU A 52 11.50 1.57 -8.22
C LEU A 52 11.02 1.72 -6.78
N VAL A 53 9.96 2.50 -6.57
CA VAL A 53 9.25 2.60 -5.29
C VAL A 53 7.80 2.21 -5.49
N ILE A 54 7.37 1.13 -4.84
CA ILE A 54 6.00 0.62 -4.93
C ILE A 54 5.23 1.08 -3.69
N VAL A 55 4.20 1.90 -3.89
CA VAL A 55 3.26 2.31 -2.85
C VAL A 55 2.54 1.07 -2.30
N GLU A 56 2.29 1.08 -0.99
CA GLU A 56 1.67 -0.01 -0.22
C GLU A 56 0.35 -0.52 -0.81
N ALA A 57 -0.08 -1.69 -0.31
CA ALA A 57 -1.35 -2.30 -0.68
C ALA A 57 -2.51 -1.30 -0.53
N THR A 58 -3.03 -0.87 -1.66
CA THR A 58 -4.06 0.17 -1.76
C THR A 58 -5.38 -0.50 -2.14
N GLY A 59 -6.37 -0.40 -1.24
CA GLY A 59 -7.67 -1.06 -1.37
C GLY A 59 -8.43 -0.57 -2.60
N VAL A 60 -8.90 -1.50 -3.43
CA VAL A 60 -9.75 -1.18 -4.60
C VAL A 60 -11.20 -0.86 -4.24
N SER A 61 -11.61 -1.19 -3.01
CA SER A 61 -12.91 -0.89 -2.41
C SER A 61 -12.75 -0.72 -0.89
N PRO A 62 -13.71 -0.07 -0.21
CA PRO A 62 -13.63 0.15 1.24
C PRO A 62 -13.46 -1.14 2.05
N GLU A 63 -14.21 -2.18 1.70
CA GLU A 63 -14.18 -3.51 2.34
C GLU A 63 -12.96 -4.34 1.94
N GLY A 64 -12.26 -3.94 0.88
CA GLY A 64 -11.02 -4.56 0.41
C GLY A 64 -9.78 -4.18 1.21
N ARG A 65 -9.88 -3.24 2.15
CA ARG A 65 -8.78 -2.87 3.04
C ARG A 65 -8.42 -4.00 4.01
N ILE A 66 -7.15 -4.08 4.42
CA ILE A 66 -6.74 -5.01 5.48
C ILE A 66 -7.21 -4.46 6.84
N THR A 67 -6.89 -3.20 7.11
CA THR A 67 -7.22 -2.49 8.36
C THR A 67 -7.88 -1.14 8.05
N PRO A 68 -8.52 -0.49 9.04
CA PRO A 68 -9.07 0.86 8.87
C PRO A 68 -8.03 1.88 8.39
N GLY A 69 -6.75 1.66 8.73
CA GLY A 69 -5.62 2.52 8.38
C GLY A 69 -5.01 2.29 7.00
N CYS A 70 -5.56 1.38 6.19
CA CYS A 70 -5.03 1.11 4.84
C CYS A 70 -5.44 2.19 3.83
N LEU A 71 -4.55 2.49 2.88
CA LEU A 71 -4.86 3.34 1.73
C LEU A 71 -5.96 2.75 0.85
N GLY A 72 -6.63 3.63 0.12
CA GLY A 72 -7.68 3.32 -0.84
C GLY A 72 -7.43 3.95 -2.22
N LEU A 73 -8.04 3.38 -3.24
CA LEU A 73 -8.13 3.94 -4.59
C LEU A 73 -9.48 3.53 -5.22
N TRP A 74 -10.57 3.87 -4.55
CA TRP A 74 -11.95 3.64 -5.02
C TRP A 74 -12.71 4.92 -5.35
N ASN A 75 -12.08 6.08 -5.17
CA ASN A 75 -12.64 7.38 -5.53
C ASN A 75 -11.54 8.38 -5.96
N ASP A 76 -11.97 9.48 -6.58
CA ASP A 76 -11.06 10.47 -7.16
C ASP A 76 -10.24 11.24 -6.11
N ALA A 77 -10.80 11.49 -4.92
CA ALA A 77 -10.06 12.19 -3.84
C ALA A 77 -8.84 11.37 -3.37
N GLN A 78 -8.97 10.04 -3.33
CA GLN A 78 -7.85 9.15 -3.06
C GLN A 78 -6.84 9.13 -4.20
N ALA A 79 -7.32 9.11 -5.45
CA ALA A 79 -6.47 9.18 -6.63
C ALA A 79 -5.62 10.47 -6.67
N GLU A 80 -6.21 11.62 -6.33
CA GLU A 80 -5.49 12.90 -6.23
C GLU A 80 -4.36 12.86 -5.20
N GLY A 81 -4.62 12.27 -4.02
CA GLY A 81 -3.61 12.08 -2.98
C GLY A 81 -2.43 11.22 -3.44
N LEU A 82 -2.73 10.10 -4.09
CA LEU A 82 -1.73 9.18 -4.66
C LEU A 82 -0.98 9.80 -5.84
N ALA A 83 -1.62 10.64 -6.65
CA ALA A 83 -0.96 11.36 -7.74
C ALA A 83 0.14 12.30 -7.22
N ARG A 84 -0.09 12.97 -6.08
CA ARG A 84 0.94 13.79 -5.42
C ARG A 84 2.14 12.96 -4.95
N ILE A 85 1.89 11.74 -4.44
CA ILE A 85 2.95 10.79 -4.06
C ILE A 85 3.74 10.37 -5.30
N ALA A 86 3.06 9.96 -6.38
CA ALA A 86 3.70 9.54 -7.62
C ALA A 86 4.56 10.65 -8.26
N ALA A 87 4.10 11.90 -8.20
CA ALA A 87 4.86 13.06 -8.62
C ALA A 87 6.13 13.26 -7.78
N SER A 88 6.03 13.10 -6.46
CA SER A 88 7.17 13.23 -5.55
C SER A 88 8.23 12.13 -5.76
N ILE A 89 7.80 10.89 -6.02
CA ILE A 89 8.70 9.79 -6.36
C ILE A 89 9.43 10.06 -7.69
N SER A 90 8.66 10.46 -8.71
CA SER A 90 9.21 10.79 -10.04
C SER A 90 10.22 11.93 -9.98
N ALA A 91 9.93 12.98 -9.20
CA ALA A 91 10.82 14.12 -9.01
C ALA A 91 12.17 13.75 -8.37
N ALA A 92 12.23 12.65 -7.60
CA ALA A 92 13.45 12.12 -7.02
C ALA A 92 14.20 11.12 -7.94
N GLY A 93 13.72 10.90 -9.17
CA GLY A 93 14.36 10.05 -10.18
C GLY A 93 14.15 8.54 -9.97
N ALA A 94 13.17 8.14 -9.16
CA ALA A 94 12.69 6.76 -9.07
C ALA A 94 11.40 6.59 -9.90
N VAL A 95 11.13 5.38 -10.36
CA VAL A 95 9.85 5.06 -11.01
C VAL A 95 8.78 4.85 -9.92
N PRO A 96 7.63 5.54 -9.98
CA PRO A 96 6.50 5.28 -9.08
C PRO A 96 5.74 4.02 -9.52
N GLY A 97 5.54 3.09 -8.60
CA GLY A 97 4.62 1.97 -8.73
C GLY A 97 3.59 1.98 -7.60
N ILE A 98 2.52 1.20 -7.75
CA ILE A 98 1.48 1.01 -6.73
C ILE A 98 1.04 -0.45 -6.73
N GLN A 99 0.81 -1.01 -5.54
CA GLN A 99 0.14 -2.30 -5.41
C GLN A 99 -1.34 -2.07 -5.12
N ILE A 100 -2.21 -2.32 -6.10
CA ILE A 100 -3.66 -2.39 -5.85
C ILE A 100 -4.01 -3.77 -5.30
N GLY A 101 -4.96 -3.84 -4.37
CA GLY A 101 -5.33 -5.10 -3.73
C GLY A 101 -6.70 -5.11 -3.08
N HIS A 102 -7.16 -6.33 -2.78
CA HIS A 102 -8.36 -6.59 -1.98
C HIS A 102 -8.05 -7.72 -0.98
N ALA A 103 -8.16 -7.43 0.31
CA ALA A 103 -7.76 -8.34 1.39
C ALA A 103 -8.71 -9.56 1.55
N GLY A 104 -9.95 -9.46 1.06
CA GLY A 104 -10.92 -10.54 1.09
C GLY A 104 -11.22 -10.94 2.53
N ARG A 105 -11.20 -12.24 2.85
CA ARG A 105 -11.39 -12.73 4.25
C ARG A 105 -10.34 -12.25 5.27
N LYS A 106 -9.22 -11.68 4.82
CA LYS A 106 -8.21 -11.06 5.70
C LYS A 106 -8.53 -9.61 6.04
N ALA A 107 -9.57 -9.03 5.43
CA ALA A 107 -10.02 -7.68 5.69
C ALA A 107 -10.59 -7.52 7.11
N SER A 108 -10.91 -6.27 7.48
CA SER A 108 -11.49 -5.93 8.78
C SER A 108 -10.63 -6.43 9.95
N ALA A 109 -9.32 -6.18 9.89
CA ALA A 109 -8.37 -6.49 10.94
C ALA A 109 -7.88 -5.22 11.66
N ASN A 110 -7.50 -5.39 12.93
CA ASN A 110 -6.84 -4.36 13.71
C ASN A 110 -5.47 -4.01 13.11
N LEU A 111 -4.97 -2.82 13.46
CA LEU A 111 -3.59 -2.44 13.16
C LEU A 111 -2.62 -3.48 13.76
N PRO A 112 -1.47 -3.77 13.13
CA PRO A 112 -0.55 -4.79 13.64
C PRO A 112 -0.03 -4.53 15.06
N TRP A 113 0.01 -3.25 15.49
CA TRP A 113 0.38 -2.86 16.86
C TRP A 113 -0.82 -2.73 17.82
N GLU A 114 -2.05 -2.92 17.34
CA GLU A 114 -3.29 -2.90 18.12
C GLU A 114 -3.93 -4.29 18.30
N GLY A 115 -3.28 -5.36 17.82
CA GLY A 115 -3.76 -6.73 17.98
C GLY A 115 -3.35 -7.67 16.85
N ASP A 116 -3.23 -7.14 15.63
CA ASP A 116 -2.93 -7.92 14.41
C ASP A 116 -3.99 -9.00 14.09
N ASP A 117 -5.18 -8.92 14.70
CA ASP A 117 -6.30 -9.86 14.62
C ASP A 117 -7.55 -9.23 13.99
N HIS A 118 -8.59 -10.03 13.72
CA HIS A 118 -9.87 -9.51 13.23
C HIS A 118 -10.50 -8.55 14.24
N ILE A 119 -11.08 -7.47 13.75
CA ILE A 119 -11.85 -6.53 14.56
C ILE A 119 -13.03 -7.28 15.18
N ALA A 120 -13.28 -7.03 16.46
CA ALA A 120 -14.33 -7.71 17.21
C ALA A 120 -15.74 -7.34 16.70
N ASP A 121 -16.66 -8.30 16.78
CA ASP A 121 -18.07 -8.09 16.44
C ASP A 121 -18.66 -6.93 17.26
N GLY A 122 -19.31 -5.98 16.57
CA GLY A 122 -19.93 -4.81 17.18
C GLY A 122 -19.03 -3.58 17.33
N ASP A 123 -17.73 -3.67 17.02
CA ASP A 123 -16.88 -2.49 16.87
C ASP A 123 -17.28 -1.70 15.60
N ALA A 124 -17.50 -0.39 15.74
CA ALA A 124 -17.93 0.48 14.64
C ALA A 124 -16.91 0.59 13.50
N ARG A 125 -15.66 0.18 13.72
CA ARG A 125 -14.59 0.16 12.71
C ARG A 125 -14.63 -1.10 11.83
N GLY A 126 -15.34 -2.15 12.26
CA GLY A 126 -15.39 -3.43 11.56
C GLY A 126 -16.35 -3.43 10.37
N TRP A 127 -16.15 -4.36 9.44
CA TRP A 127 -17.03 -4.58 8.29
C TRP A 127 -17.08 -6.05 7.86
N ASP A 128 -18.13 -6.41 7.12
CA ASP A 128 -18.28 -7.75 6.57
C ASP A 128 -17.24 -8.03 5.49
N THR A 129 -16.60 -9.20 5.57
CA THR A 129 -15.57 -9.60 4.61
C THR A 129 -16.16 -10.49 3.51
N ILE A 130 -15.61 -10.37 2.30
CA ILE A 130 -15.97 -11.23 1.16
C ILE A 130 -14.86 -12.22 0.85
N SER A 131 -15.22 -13.43 0.44
CA SER A 131 -14.26 -14.44 -0.02
C SER A 131 -14.93 -15.47 -0.93
N PRO A 132 -14.14 -16.29 -1.65
CA PRO A 132 -14.70 -17.29 -2.57
C PRO A 132 -15.59 -18.34 -1.90
N SER A 133 -15.49 -18.54 -0.59
CA SER A 133 -16.26 -19.54 0.16
C SER A 133 -16.37 -19.11 1.62
N VAL A 134 -17.44 -19.52 2.31
CA VAL A 134 -17.76 -19.14 3.71
C VAL A 134 -16.84 -19.77 4.78
N ALA A 135 -15.58 -20.03 4.44
CA ALA A 135 -14.59 -20.59 5.33
C ALA A 135 -13.78 -19.47 5.99
N ALA A 136 -13.84 -19.44 7.32
CA ALA A 136 -12.98 -18.58 8.13
C ALA A 136 -11.52 -18.80 7.75
N CYS A 137 -10.71 -17.75 7.87
CA CYS A 137 -9.28 -17.85 7.65
C CYS A 137 -8.60 -18.42 8.90
N PRO A 138 -8.04 -19.63 8.86
CA PRO A 138 -7.31 -20.18 9.99
C PRO A 138 -6.04 -19.34 10.20
N ASN A 139 -5.82 -18.83 11.42
CA ASN A 139 -4.65 -18.03 11.79
C ASN A 139 -4.45 -16.74 10.98
N CYS A 140 -5.53 -16.09 10.55
CA CYS A 140 -5.41 -14.81 9.88
C CYS A 140 -4.86 -13.73 10.81
N ARG A 141 -3.78 -13.11 10.36
CA ARG A 141 -3.21 -11.89 10.93
C ARG A 141 -3.20 -10.80 9.87
N ALA A 142 -3.09 -9.53 10.26
CA ALA A 142 -3.04 -8.39 9.34
C ALA A 142 -1.74 -8.33 8.50
N ARG A 143 -0.83 -9.30 8.65
CA ARG A 143 0.41 -9.45 7.85
C ARG A 143 0.22 -10.18 6.52
#